data_AF-A0A7S4II64-F1
#
_entry.id   AF-A0A7S4II64-F1
#
_cell.length_a   1.000
_cell.length_b   1.000
_cell.length_c   1.000
_cell.angle_alpha   90.00
_cell.angle_beta   90.00
_cell.angle_gamma   90.00
#
_symmetry.space_group_name_H-M   'P 1'
#
loop_
_entity.id
_entity.type
_entity.pdbx_description
1 polymer ?
#
loop_
_entity_poly.entity_id
_entity_poly.type
_entity_poly.pdbx_seq_one_letter_code
_entity_poly.pdbx_strand_id
1 'polypeptide(L)'
;ATSTTSIVHESSTPTISTTTSVSASVSEVSSSPSGSIVPSQSGSRTITPLVIAPPLPLSASRTLVISGNQVSATPRVSRVSSPTILPSASASQIIRNNVICVGSQSSCADGGTVEAIVAAQAPSGAEIILGPSDPDLIAQSDASTVSSIILNLELADESQDIGGTVEICIEADKNQQNTDDLCLGFLDESKNPPEWRCEDSCVQEVSNGLFCGETDHFTNFALLLDGTRDDCEDSAEDLIYTW
;
A
#
# COMPACT_ATOMS: atom_id res chain seq x y z
N ALA A 1 -43.61 33.47 -19.30
CA ALA A 1 -43.81 33.13 -17.88
C ALA A 1 -42.43 33.01 -17.26
N THR A 2 -42.01 34.06 -16.57
CA THR A 2 -40.69 34.21 -15.94
C THR A 2 -40.86 33.89 -14.46
N SER A 3 -40.20 32.83 -14.00
CA SER A 3 -40.15 32.49 -12.57
C SER A 3 -38.75 32.82 -12.05
N THR A 4 -38.71 33.87 -11.24
CA THR A 4 -37.53 34.34 -10.51
C THR A 4 -37.58 33.73 -9.11
N THR A 5 -36.63 32.86 -8.76
CA THR A 5 -36.54 32.28 -7.41
C THR A 5 -35.37 32.94 -6.69
N SER A 6 -35.67 33.64 -5.60
CA SER A 6 -34.70 34.29 -4.72
C SER A 6 -34.26 33.32 -3.63
N ILE A 7 -32.96 33.17 -3.40
CA ILE A 7 -32.41 32.38 -2.30
C ILE A 7 -31.77 33.35 -1.30
N VAL A 8 -32.20 33.24 -0.05
CA VAL A 8 -31.76 34.03 1.10
C VAL A 8 -30.52 33.37 1.70
N HIS A 9 -29.43 34.14 1.82
CA HIS A 9 -28.21 33.74 2.54
C HIS A 9 -28.44 33.89 4.05
N GLU A 10 -28.31 32.80 4.79
CA GLU A 10 -28.28 32.83 6.27
C GLU A 10 -26.82 32.69 6.73
N SER A 11 -26.33 33.74 7.38
CA SER A 11 -24.97 33.86 7.91
C SER A 11 -24.96 33.37 9.35
N SER A 12 -24.16 32.35 9.65
CA SER A 12 -23.96 31.84 11.01
C SER A 12 -22.51 32.07 11.44
N THR A 13 -22.35 32.89 12.47
CA THR A 13 -21.11 33.26 13.16
C THR A 13 -20.54 32.11 14.00
N PRO A 14 -19.20 32.00 14.16
CA PRO A 14 -18.58 31.00 15.03
C PRO A 14 -18.58 31.45 16.50
N THR A 15 -18.93 30.53 17.41
CA THR A 15 -18.85 30.72 18.86
C THR A 15 -17.55 30.10 19.37
N ILE A 16 -16.63 30.95 19.82
CA ILE A 16 -15.42 30.56 20.55
C ILE A 16 -15.83 30.19 21.98
N SER A 17 -15.36 29.06 22.50
CA SER A 17 -15.44 28.73 23.92
C SER A 17 -14.13 28.13 24.41
N THR A 18 -13.34 29.03 24.96
CA THR A 18 -12.26 28.84 25.96
C THR A 18 -12.78 28.06 27.16
N THR A 19 -11.99 27.12 27.72
CA THR A 19 -11.83 26.97 29.20
C THR A 19 -10.80 25.93 29.66
N THR A 20 -9.93 26.44 30.54
CA THR A 20 -9.31 25.82 31.75
C THR A 20 -8.32 24.67 31.66
N SER A 21 -7.08 25.06 31.94
CA SER A 21 -6.03 24.34 32.65
C SER A 21 -6.46 23.83 34.02
N VAL A 22 -6.06 22.59 34.36
CA VAL A 22 -5.92 22.12 35.75
C VAL A 22 -4.60 21.35 35.85
N SER A 23 -3.73 21.81 36.75
CA SER A 23 -2.55 21.10 37.21
C SER A 23 -2.86 20.45 38.57
N ALA A 24 -2.47 19.20 38.78
CA ALA A 24 -2.13 18.65 40.11
C ALA A 24 -1.48 17.26 40.01
N SER A 25 -0.18 17.25 40.28
CA SER A 25 0.65 16.30 41.04
C SER A 25 -0.07 15.19 41.83
N VAL A 26 0.44 13.94 41.84
CA VAL A 26 1.29 13.34 42.91
C VAL A 26 1.45 11.80 42.78
N SER A 27 2.69 11.37 43.03
CA SER A 27 3.19 10.19 43.80
C SER A 27 2.84 8.72 43.47
N GLU A 28 3.93 7.97 43.25
CA GLU A 28 4.33 6.67 43.86
C GLU A 28 3.34 5.50 43.86
N VAL A 29 3.76 4.33 43.34
CA VAL A 29 4.03 3.11 44.13
C VAL A 29 4.92 2.14 43.33
N SER A 30 6.03 1.76 43.96
CA SER A 30 6.92 0.65 43.60
C SER A 30 6.27 -0.70 43.92
N SER A 31 6.40 -1.69 43.04
CA SER A 31 6.27 -3.11 43.41
C SER A 31 7.04 -4.01 42.43
N SER A 32 8.25 -4.40 42.84
CA SER A 32 8.91 -5.62 42.34
C SER A 32 8.17 -6.85 42.85
N PRO A 33 8.07 -7.90 42.02
CA PRO A 33 8.17 -9.25 42.52
C PRO A 33 9.32 -10.03 41.86
N SER A 34 10.27 -10.45 42.69
CA SER A 34 11.16 -11.55 42.40
C SER A 34 10.36 -12.86 42.36
N GLY A 35 10.39 -13.56 41.24
CA GLY A 35 9.79 -14.88 41.07
C GLY A 35 10.74 -15.79 40.32
N SER A 36 11.55 -16.54 41.08
CA SER A 36 12.48 -17.55 40.58
C SER A 36 11.92 -18.92 40.92
N ILE A 37 11.37 -19.68 39.96
CA ILE A 37 11.20 -21.14 40.08
C ILE A 37 11.35 -21.80 38.69
N VAL A 38 12.31 -22.72 38.65
CA VAL A 38 12.65 -23.66 37.57
C VAL A 38 11.66 -24.82 37.52
N PRO A 39 11.32 -25.34 36.33
CA PRO A 39 11.25 -26.79 36.17
C PRO A 39 12.07 -27.26 34.96
N SER A 40 13.02 -28.15 35.23
CA SER A 40 13.75 -28.93 34.23
C SER A 40 12.83 -29.94 33.58
N GLN A 41 12.52 -29.76 32.29
CA GLN A 41 11.94 -30.82 31.47
C GLN A 41 13.04 -31.46 30.61
N SER A 42 13.33 -32.71 30.94
CA SER A 42 14.21 -33.60 30.20
C SER A 42 13.44 -34.14 28.98
N GLY A 43 13.51 -33.42 27.86
CA GLY A 43 12.96 -33.83 26.57
C GLY A 43 13.96 -34.66 25.77
N SER A 44 13.64 -35.93 25.57
CA SER A 44 14.39 -36.91 24.78
C SER A 44 14.66 -36.40 23.35
N ARG A 45 15.94 -36.27 22.99
CA ARG A 45 16.37 -35.97 21.61
C ARG A 45 16.21 -37.22 20.75
N THR A 46 15.14 -37.30 19.98
CA THR A 46 15.05 -38.23 18.85
C THR A 46 15.90 -37.68 17.72
N ILE A 47 17.05 -38.30 17.50
CA ILE A 47 17.97 -38.02 16.40
C ILE A 47 17.31 -38.60 15.14
N THR A 48 16.65 -37.77 14.34
CA THR A 48 16.27 -38.14 12.98
C THR A 48 17.53 -38.25 12.12
N PRO A 49 17.72 -39.35 11.37
CA PRO A 49 18.87 -39.49 10.50
C PRO A 49 18.79 -38.46 9.37
N LEU A 50 19.88 -37.71 9.21
CA LEU A 50 20.10 -36.81 8.08
C LEU A 50 20.19 -37.64 6.79
N VAL A 51 19.10 -37.67 6.03
CA VAL A 51 19.09 -38.24 4.67
C VAL A 51 19.71 -37.20 3.74
N ILE A 52 21.00 -37.40 3.44
CA ILE A 52 21.74 -36.62 2.44
C ILE A 52 21.19 -37.03 1.07
N ALA A 53 20.39 -36.15 0.47
CA ALA A 53 19.95 -36.31 -0.92
C ALA A 53 21.17 -36.17 -1.87
N PRO A 54 21.24 -36.98 -2.94
CA PRO A 54 22.31 -36.86 -3.94
C PRO A 54 22.22 -35.52 -4.68
N PRO A 55 23.36 -34.94 -5.12
CA PRO A 55 23.38 -33.71 -5.89
C PRO A 55 22.61 -33.88 -7.20
N LEU A 56 21.65 -32.98 -7.47
CA LEU A 56 20.97 -32.94 -8.75
C LEU A 56 21.98 -32.63 -9.87
N PRO A 57 21.86 -33.27 -11.05
CA PRO A 57 22.66 -32.92 -12.20
C PRO A 57 22.34 -31.50 -12.67
N LEU A 58 23.37 -30.66 -12.73
CA LEU A 58 23.36 -29.35 -13.38
C LEU A 58 22.91 -29.53 -14.84
N SER A 59 21.69 -29.06 -15.15
CA SER A 59 21.18 -28.99 -16.50
C SER A 59 21.96 -27.94 -17.28
N ALA A 60 22.73 -28.40 -18.25
CA ALA A 60 23.54 -27.57 -19.12
C ALA A 60 22.67 -26.61 -19.94
N SER A 61 22.94 -25.31 -19.81
CA SER A 61 22.38 -24.27 -20.68
C SER A 61 22.72 -24.58 -22.14
N ARG A 62 21.68 -24.70 -22.98
CA ARG A 62 21.86 -24.74 -24.43
C ARG A 62 22.20 -23.33 -24.92
N THR A 63 23.42 -23.16 -25.39
CA THR A 63 23.82 -22.02 -26.22
C THR A 63 23.10 -22.14 -27.57
N LEU A 64 22.13 -21.26 -27.84
CA LEU A 64 21.63 -21.06 -29.18
C LEU A 64 22.61 -20.17 -29.95
N VAL A 65 23.38 -20.80 -30.84
CA VAL A 65 24.15 -20.14 -31.89
C VAL A 65 23.16 -19.72 -32.98
N ILE A 66 22.73 -18.45 -32.96
CA ILE A 66 22.01 -17.86 -34.09
C ILE A 66 23.06 -17.39 -35.10
N SER A 67 23.33 -18.27 -36.07
CA SER A 67 24.10 -18.00 -37.27
C SER A 67 23.39 -16.94 -38.09
N GLY A 68 24.12 -15.88 -38.43
CA GLY A 68 23.63 -14.77 -39.23
C GLY A 68 23.23 -15.18 -40.65
N ASN A 69 22.24 -14.45 -41.16
CA ASN A 69 22.13 -14.18 -42.58
C ASN A 69 21.83 -12.69 -42.76
N GLN A 70 22.80 -11.99 -43.35
CA GLN A 70 22.58 -10.69 -43.96
C GLN A 70 21.56 -10.83 -45.10
N VAL A 71 20.54 -9.97 -45.11
CA VAL A 71 19.96 -9.47 -46.36
C VAL A 71 19.78 -7.98 -46.22
N SER A 72 20.61 -7.26 -46.97
CA SER A 72 20.50 -5.84 -47.26
C SER A 72 19.34 -5.62 -48.23
N ALA A 73 18.31 -4.88 -47.80
CA ALA A 73 17.40 -4.18 -48.68
C ALA A 73 16.88 -2.92 -47.98
N THR A 74 17.32 -1.75 -48.46
CA THR A 74 16.84 -0.43 -48.07
C THR A 74 15.45 -0.15 -48.67
N PRO A 75 14.42 0.15 -47.86
CA PRO A 75 13.24 0.85 -48.33
C PRO A 75 13.41 2.36 -48.07
N ARG A 76 13.37 3.14 -49.15
CA ARG A 76 13.27 4.60 -49.13
C ARG A 76 11.88 4.97 -48.64
N VAL A 77 11.74 5.29 -47.36
CA VAL A 77 10.48 5.76 -46.77
C VAL A 77 10.41 7.29 -46.90
N SER A 78 9.39 7.75 -47.62
CA SER A 78 9.02 9.15 -47.74
C SER A 78 8.64 9.72 -46.37
N ARG A 79 9.27 10.84 -46.00
CA ARG A 79 8.88 11.64 -44.83
C ARG A 79 7.51 12.26 -45.11
N VAL A 80 6.47 11.63 -44.55
CA VAL A 80 5.21 12.29 -44.27
C VAL A 80 5.30 12.78 -42.84
N SER A 81 5.20 14.09 -42.65
CA SER A 81 5.14 14.72 -41.33
C SER A 81 3.83 14.31 -40.67
N SER A 82 3.87 13.19 -39.93
CA SER A 82 2.77 12.83 -39.04
C SER A 82 2.73 13.83 -37.88
N PRO A 83 1.55 14.35 -37.50
CA PRO A 83 1.42 15.21 -36.34
C PRO A 83 1.89 14.43 -35.10
N THR A 84 2.77 15.04 -34.32
CA THR A 84 3.12 14.62 -32.97
C THR A 84 1.86 14.66 -32.13
N ILE A 85 1.16 13.53 -32.04
CA ILE A 85 0.11 13.32 -31.05
C ILE A 85 0.87 13.19 -29.73
N LEU A 86 0.90 14.26 -28.94
CA LEU A 86 1.25 14.15 -27.52
C LEU A 86 0.32 13.08 -26.92
N PRO A 87 0.83 12.12 -26.14
CA PRO A 87 -0.04 11.26 -25.35
C PRO A 87 -0.87 12.19 -24.46
N SER A 88 -2.14 12.28 -24.80
CA SER A 88 -3.17 12.90 -23.96
C SER A 88 -3.07 12.19 -22.63
N ALA A 89 -2.76 12.94 -21.56
CA ALA A 89 -2.72 12.45 -20.19
C ALA A 89 -3.87 11.46 -19.99
N SER A 90 -3.51 10.19 -19.82
CA SER A 90 -4.45 9.08 -19.67
C SER A 90 -5.42 9.46 -18.57
N ALA A 91 -6.71 9.48 -18.90
CA ALA A 91 -7.74 9.44 -17.89
C ALA A 91 -7.43 8.23 -17.01
N SER A 92 -7.11 8.47 -15.74
CA SER A 92 -6.83 7.43 -14.75
C SER A 92 -7.99 6.45 -14.79
N GLN A 93 -7.77 5.28 -15.40
CA GLN A 93 -8.72 4.19 -15.30
C GLN A 93 -8.63 3.73 -13.85
N ILE A 94 -9.68 4.01 -13.11
CA ILE A 94 -9.82 3.58 -11.72
C ILE A 94 -10.23 2.12 -11.76
N ILE A 95 -9.36 1.23 -11.31
CA ILE A 95 -9.76 -0.15 -11.00
C ILE A 95 -10.54 -0.07 -9.69
N ARG A 96 -11.87 0.02 -9.78
CA ARG A 96 -12.75 -0.24 -8.63
C ARG A 96 -13.01 -1.73 -8.57
N ASN A 97 -12.16 -2.45 -7.85
CA ASN A 97 -12.41 -3.83 -7.55
C ASN A 97 -13.00 -3.95 -6.15
N ASN A 98 -14.16 -4.57 -6.05
CA ASN A 98 -14.67 -5.07 -4.77
C ASN A 98 -13.77 -6.25 -4.39
N VAL A 99 -12.72 -5.99 -3.62
CA VAL A 99 -11.84 -7.06 -3.14
C VAL A 99 -12.62 -7.87 -2.11
N ILE A 100 -12.80 -9.16 -2.39
CA ILE A 100 -13.40 -10.09 -1.44
C ILE A 100 -12.29 -10.49 -0.48
N CYS A 101 -12.39 -10.05 0.77
CA CYS A 101 -11.39 -10.39 1.76
C CYS A 101 -11.39 -11.90 2.03
N VAL A 102 -10.18 -12.47 2.15
CA VAL A 102 -9.98 -13.86 2.59
C VAL A 102 -9.29 -13.81 3.94
N GLY A 103 -10.06 -13.88 5.03
CA GLY A 103 -9.51 -13.89 6.39
C GLY A 103 -10.48 -13.39 7.46
N SER A 104 -10.10 -13.56 8.74
CA SER A 104 -10.87 -13.17 9.92
C SER A 104 -10.57 -11.72 10.38
N GLN A 105 -10.35 -10.79 9.45
CA GLN A 105 -10.28 -9.37 9.78
C GLN A 105 -11.69 -8.82 10.05
N SER A 106 -11.81 -7.95 11.06
CA SER A 106 -13.08 -7.35 11.53
C SER A 106 -13.85 -6.63 10.42
N SER A 107 -13.13 -6.04 9.46
CA SER A 107 -13.69 -5.28 8.34
C SER A 107 -14.47 -6.15 7.32
N CYS A 108 -14.32 -7.48 7.36
CA CYS A 108 -14.88 -8.37 6.33
C CYS A 108 -15.85 -9.43 6.87
N ALA A 109 -16.21 -9.37 8.15
CA ALA A 109 -17.03 -10.39 8.81
C ALA A 109 -18.49 -10.49 8.29
N ASP A 110 -19.00 -9.47 7.59
CA ASP A 110 -20.42 -9.38 7.20
C ASP A 110 -20.68 -9.33 5.68
N GLY A 111 -19.73 -9.78 4.85
CA GLY A 111 -19.85 -9.63 3.39
C GLY A 111 -19.82 -8.16 2.94
N GLY A 112 -19.18 -7.31 3.76
CA GLY A 112 -18.85 -5.94 3.40
C GLY A 112 -17.92 -5.93 2.19
N THR A 113 -18.18 -5.01 1.26
CA THR A 113 -17.26 -4.70 0.17
C THR A 113 -16.35 -3.59 0.66
N VAL A 114 -15.05 -3.85 0.70
CA VAL A 114 -14.05 -2.82 0.98
C VAL A 114 -13.63 -2.20 -0.35
N GLU A 115 -13.53 -0.88 -0.41
CA GLU A 115 -13.12 -0.15 -1.60
C GLU A 115 -11.60 0.11 -1.59
N ALA A 116 -10.96 -0.17 -2.72
CA ALA A 116 -9.60 0.26 -3.01
C ALA A 116 -9.58 0.90 -4.39
N ILE A 117 -8.78 1.95 -4.54
CA ILE A 117 -8.56 2.66 -5.80
C ILE A 117 -7.08 2.64 -6.11
N VAL A 118 -6.73 2.04 -7.24
CA VAL A 118 -5.38 2.02 -7.79
C VAL A 118 -5.47 2.42 -9.26
N ALA A 119 -4.42 3.10 -9.76
CA ALA A 119 -4.28 3.35 -11.18
C ALA A 119 -4.26 2.03 -11.96
N ALA A 120 -4.91 1.96 -13.12
CA ALA A 120 -4.86 0.76 -13.95
C ALA A 120 -3.52 0.53 -14.67
N GLN A 121 -2.69 1.57 -14.76
CA GLN A 121 -1.42 1.53 -15.46
C GLN A 121 -0.35 2.21 -14.62
N ALA A 122 0.83 1.60 -14.57
CA ALA A 122 2.01 2.20 -13.99
C ALA A 122 2.55 3.32 -14.92
N PRO A 123 3.38 4.24 -14.41
CA PRO A 123 4.05 5.25 -15.22
C PRO A 123 4.86 4.70 -16.40
N SER A 124 5.38 3.46 -16.29
CA SER A 124 6.04 2.73 -17.38
C SER A 124 5.10 2.34 -18.53
N GLY A 125 3.78 2.42 -18.32
CA GLY A 125 2.74 1.98 -19.24
C GLY A 125 2.32 0.52 -19.05
N ALA A 126 2.92 -0.19 -18.10
CA ALA A 126 2.56 -1.55 -17.75
C ALA A 126 1.20 -1.60 -17.03
N GLU A 127 0.40 -2.65 -17.30
CA GLU A 127 -0.89 -2.86 -16.64
C GLU A 127 -0.68 -3.32 -15.18
N ILE A 128 -1.41 -2.71 -14.25
CA ILE A 128 -1.38 -3.08 -12.84
C ILE A 128 -2.51 -4.07 -12.58
N ILE A 129 -2.19 -5.22 -11.99
CA ILE A 129 -3.15 -6.27 -11.66
C ILE A 129 -3.16 -6.53 -10.15
N LEU A 130 -4.33 -6.93 -9.64
CA LEU A 130 -4.48 -7.39 -8.27
C LEU A 130 -4.21 -8.90 -8.22
N GLY A 131 -3.08 -9.26 -7.61
CA GLY A 131 -2.68 -10.64 -7.39
C GLY A 131 -3.36 -11.25 -6.16
N PRO A 132 -3.38 -12.59 -6.04
CA PRO A 132 -3.70 -13.23 -4.78
C PRO A 132 -2.56 -12.96 -3.77
N SER A 133 -2.89 -12.57 -2.54
CA SER A 133 -1.87 -12.52 -1.48
C SER A 133 -1.51 -13.92 -1.00
N ASP A 134 -0.24 -14.14 -0.65
CA ASP A 134 0.22 -15.39 -0.05
C ASP A 134 -0.20 -15.46 1.43
N PRO A 135 -1.12 -16.36 1.81
CA PRO A 135 -1.60 -16.45 3.18
C PRO A 135 -0.51 -16.90 4.16
N ASP A 136 0.50 -17.65 3.71
CA ASP A 136 1.59 -18.12 4.56
C ASP A 136 2.55 -16.97 4.89
N LEU A 137 2.79 -16.04 3.96
CA LEU A 137 3.60 -14.85 4.22
C LEU A 137 2.90 -13.89 5.19
N ILE A 138 1.60 -13.66 5.00
CA ILE A 138 0.79 -12.83 5.90
C ILE A 138 0.70 -13.46 7.29
N ALA A 139 0.53 -14.78 7.38
CA ALA A 139 0.45 -15.47 8.68
C ALA A 139 1.77 -15.46 9.46
N GLN A 140 2.91 -15.25 8.78
CA GLN A 140 4.23 -15.14 9.40
C GLN A 140 4.55 -13.72 9.88
N SER A 141 3.88 -12.70 9.35
CA SER A 141 4.09 -11.31 9.74
C SER A 141 3.23 -10.93 10.95
N ASP A 142 3.61 -9.83 11.61
CA ASP A 142 2.79 -9.25 12.68
C ASP A 142 1.70 -8.37 12.07
N ALA A 143 0.53 -8.95 11.84
CA ALA A 143 -0.63 -8.22 11.31
C ALA A 143 -1.38 -7.37 12.36
N SER A 144 -0.87 -7.24 13.59
CA SER A 144 -1.54 -6.47 14.66
C SER A 144 -1.58 -4.97 14.39
N THR A 145 -0.68 -4.46 13.54
CA THR A 145 -0.62 -3.06 13.12
C THR A 145 -1.44 -2.77 11.85
N VAL A 146 -1.92 -3.80 11.16
CA VAL A 146 -2.67 -3.66 9.91
C VAL A 146 -4.12 -3.26 10.21
N SER A 147 -4.56 -2.11 9.68
CA SER A 147 -5.90 -1.54 9.91
C SER A 147 -6.79 -1.48 8.67
N SER A 148 -6.39 -2.15 7.58
CA SER A 148 -7.18 -2.27 6.36
C SER A 148 -7.05 -3.64 5.72
N ILE A 149 -7.74 -3.83 4.60
CA ILE A 149 -7.47 -4.96 3.71
C ILE A 149 -6.02 -4.92 3.21
N ILE A 150 -5.51 -6.12 2.88
CA ILE A 150 -4.22 -6.30 2.23
C ILE A 150 -4.45 -6.42 0.72
N LEU A 151 -3.73 -5.61 -0.06
CA LEU A 151 -3.75 -5.61 -1.51
C LEU A 151 -2.43 -6.14 -2.03
N ASN A 152 -2.42 -7.26 -2.76
CA ASN A 152 -1.24 -7.66 -3.53
C ASN A 152 -1.33 -7.01 -4.92
N LEU A 153 -0.39 -6.11 -5.22
CA LEU A 153 -0.28 -5.47 -6.52
C LEU A 153 0.88 -6.11 -7.30
N GLU A 154 0.65 -6.34 -8.58
CA GLU A 154 1.65 -6.89 -9.48
C GLU A 154 1.58 -6.16 -10.82
N LEU A 155 2.71 -6.11 -11.54
CA LEU A 155 2.70 -5.74 -12.95
C LEU A 155 2.32 -6.94 -13.80
N ALA A 156 1.46 -6.71 -14.80
CA ALA A 156 1.09 -7.74 -15.76
C ALA A 156 2.25 -8.12 -16.69
N ASP A 157 3.17 -7.19 -16.93
CA ASP A 157 4.47 -7.52 -17.50
C ASP A 157 5.41 -8.00 -16.39
N GLU A 158 6.30 -8.95 -16.67
CA GLU A 158 7.26 -9.45 -15.68
C GLU A 158 8.34 -8.39 -15.32
N SER A 159 8.11 -7.13 -15.68
CA SER A 159 8.92 -6.00 -15.27
C SER A 159 8.65 -5.71 -13.80
N GLN A 160 9.70 -5.44 -13.03
CA GLN A 160 9.56 -4.82 -11.71
C GLN A 160 9.71 -3.30 -11.77
N ASP A 161 9.90 -2.75 -12.98
CA ASP A 161 10.07 -1.32 -13.20
C ASP A 161 8.70 -0.67 -13.50
N ILE A 162 8.18 0.04 -12.50
CA ILE A 162 6.95 0.80 -12.63
C ILE A 162 7.17 2.18 -13.28
N GLY A 163 8.42 2.62 -13.47
CA GLY A 163 8.76 3.83 -14.21
C GLY A 163 8.44 5.16 -13.52
N GLY A 164 8.08 5.16 -12.23
CA GLY A 164 7.73 6.35 -11.45
C GLY A 164 6.89 6.00 -10.22
N THR A 165 6.25 7.00 -9.63
CA THR A 165 5.40 6.81 -8.43
C THR A 165 3.95 6.48 -8.81
N VAL A 166 3.30 5.64 -8.00
CA VAL A 166 1.88 5.29 -8.12
C VAL A 166 1.16 5.61 -6.82
N GLU A 167 -0.02 6.23 -6.93
CA GLU A 167 -0.91 6.48 -5.79
C GLU A 167 -1.84 5.27 -5.56
N ILE A 168 -1.92 4.83 -4.30
CA ILE A 168 -2.76 3.72 -3.83
C ILE A 168 -3.69 4.27 -2.76
N CYS A 169 -5.01 4.12 -2.96
CA CYS A 169 -6.02 4.50 -1.99
C CYS A 169 -6.74 3.28 -1.41
N ILE A 170 -6.77 3.17 -0.08
CA ILE A 170 -7.36 2.03 0.64
C ILE A 170 -8.37 2.55 1.66
N GLU A 171 -9.55 1.92 1.72
CA GLU A 171 -10.55 2.21 2.77
C GLU A 171 -10.07 1.63 4.12
N ALA A 172 -10.03 2.49 5.16
CA ALA A 172 -9.70 2.07 6.52
C ALA A 172 -10.85 1.29 7.18
N ASP A 173 -10.53 0.40 8.14
CA ASP A 173 -11.58 -0.25 8.96
C ASP A 173 -12.36 0.80 9.75
N LYS A 174 -13.69 0.83 9.55
CA LYS A 174 -14.63 1.77 10.21
C LYS A 174 -14.65 1.62 11.73
N ASN A 175 -14.16 0.51 12.26
CA ASN A 175 -14.06 0.28 13.70
C ASN A 175 -12.81 0.92 14.32
N GLN A 176 -11.88 1.43 13.49
CA GLN A 176 -10.65 2.07 13.94
C GLN A 176 -10.92 3.50 14.41
N GLN A 177 -10.65 3.80 15.68
CA GLN A 177 -10.88 5.15 16.24
C GLN A 177 -9.72 6.12 16.02
N ASN A 178 -8.50 5.61 15.80
CA ASN A 178 -7.32 6.42 15.54
C ASN A 178 -6.92 6.29 14.07
N THR A 179 -7.29 7.29 13.28
CA THR A 179 -6.84 7.47 11.89
C THR A 179 -5.65 8.42 11.78
N ASP A 180 -5.22 9.02 12.90
CA ASP A 180 -4.19 10.05 12.92
C ASP A 180 -2.79 9.51 12.67
N ASP A 181 -2.56 8.25 13.04
CA ASP A 181 -1.27 7.55 12.91
C ASP A 181 -1.26 6.56 11.73
N LEU A 182 -2.12 6.78 10.74
CA LEU A 182 -2.18 5.91 9.56
C LEU A 182 -1.00 6.19 8.64
N CYS A 183 -0.47 5.12 8.04
CA CYS A 183 0.41 5.23 6.89
C CYS A 183 0.16 4.11 5.88
N LEU A 184 0.50 4.37 4.62
CA LEU A 184 0.52 3.34 3.59
C LEU A 184 1.75 2.49 3.86
N GLY A 185 1.55 1.21 4.15
CA GLY A 185 2.61 0.28 4.43
C GLY A 185 2.68 -0.86 3.45
N PHE A 186 3.87 -1.44 3.35
CA PHE A 186 4.17 -2.58 2.51
C PHE A 186 4.77 -3.73 3.33
N LEU A 187 4.64 -4.96 2.85
CA LEU A 187 5.25 -6.13 3.48
C LEU A 187 6.68 -6.33 2.94
N ASP A 188 7.70 -6.10 3.77
CA ASP A 188 9.09 -6.36 3.44
C ASP A 188 9.40 -7.87 3.55
N GLU A 189 9.21 -8.57 2.45
CA GLU A 189 9.49 -10.01 2.30
C GLU A 189 10.99 -10.36 2.35
N SER A 190 11.88 -9.36 2.32
CA SER A 190 13.33 -9.61 2.48
C SER A 190 13.72 -9.95 3.93
N LYS A 191 12.82 -9.69 4.88
CA LYS A 191 13.00 -10.01 6.30
C LYS A 191 12.54 -11.43 6.62
N ASN A 192 13.04 -11.97 7.73
CA ASN A 192 12.65 -13.29 8.22
C ASN A 192 12.43 -13.24 9.74
N PRO A 193 11.18 -13.13 10.22
CA PRO A 193 9.93 -13.15 9.44
C PRO A 193 9.73 -11.87 8.59
N PRO A 194 8.84 -11.91 7.57
CA PRO A 194 8.40 -10.72 6.83
C PRO A 194 7.86 -9.64 7.78
N GLU A 195 8.13 -8.38 7.47
CA GLU A 195 7.85 -7.25 8.37
C GLU A 195 7.05 -6.16 7.64
N TRP A 196 5.97 -5.68 8.24
CA TRP A 196 5.23 -4.52 7.73
C TRP A 196 6.04 -3.25 7.96
N ARG A 197 6.20 -2.44 6.91
CA ARG A 197 6.93 -1.17 6.95
C ARG A 197 6.09 -0.05 6.40
N CYS A 198 6.20 1.10 7.05
CA CYS A 198 5.61 2.34 6.57
C CYS A 198 6.36 2.80 5.31
N GLU A 199 5.64 2.93 4.19
CA GLU A 199 6.15 3.47 2.92
C GLU A 199 5.92 4.98 2.86
N ASP A 200 4.67 5.37 3.08
CA ASP A 200 4.24 6.77 3.00
C ASP A 200 3.48 7.14 4.28
N SER A 201 4.14 7.92 5.15
CA SER A 201 3.56 8.47 6.37
C SER A 201 2.56 9.60 6.12
N CYS A 202 2.53 10.14 4.90
CA CYS A 202 1.76 11.31 4.52
C CYS A 202 0.47 10.95 3.80
N VAL A 203 -0.12 9.81 4.19
CA VAL A 203 -1.42 9.42 3.66
C VAL A 203 -2.48 10.46 3.97
N GLN A 204 -3.21 10.85 2.94
CA GLN A 204 -4.28 11.84 3.02
C GLN A 204 -5.63 11.15 2.87
N GLU A 205 -6.59 11.54 3.71
CA GLU A 205 -7.97 11.14 3.50
C GLU A 205 -8.56 11.93 2.33
N VAL A 206 -8.95 11.25 1.26
CA VAL A 206 -9.48 11.92 0.05
C VAL A 206 -11.00 11.92 0.04
N SER A 207 -11.64 10.76 0.29
CA SER A 207 -13.11 10.68 0.41
C SER A 207 -13.58 9.36 1.02
N ASN A 208 -14.71 9.38 1.76
CA ASN A 208 -15.38 8.18 2.28
C ASN A 208 -14.48 7.23 3.11
N GLY A 209 -13.48 7.74 3.82
CA GLY A 209 -12.53 6.90 4.57
C GLY A 209 -11.48 6.19 3.71
N LEU A 210 -11.32 6.59 2.44
CA LEU A 210 -10.18 6.21 1.60
C LEU A 210 -8.97 7.09 1.95
N PHE A 211 -7.88 6.43 2.31
CA PHE A 211 -6.58 7.05 2.54
C PHE A 211 -5.66 6.72 1.38
N CYS A 212 -5.11 7.75 0.73
CA CYS A 212 -4.22 7.61 -0.42
C CYS A 212 -2.78 7.88 0.00
N GLY A 213 -1.86 7.04 -0.46
CA GLY A 213 -0.42 7.23 -0.34
C GLY A 213 0.31 6.85 -1.63
N GLU A 214 1.56 7.24 -1.70
CA GLU A 214 2.42 7.03 -2.86
C GLU A 214 3.40 5.86 -2.66
N THR A 215 3.74 5.13 -3.72
CA THR A 215 4.78 4.09 -3.70
C THR A 215 5.52 4.01 -5.03
N ASP A 216 6.77 3.52 -4.98
CA ASP A 216 7.63 3.32 -6.14
C ASP A 216 7.86 1.83 -6.51
N HIS A 217 7.14 0.91 -5.87
CA HIS A 217 7.26 -0.54 -6.10
C HIS A 217 5.92 -1.25 -5.91
N PHE A 218 5.85 -2.55 -6.23
CA PHE A 218 4.66 -3.37 -5.99
C PHE A 218 4.95 -4.61 -5.15
N THR A 219 4.05 -4.88 -4.21
CA THR A 219 4.05 -5.99 -3.25
C THR A 219 2.67 -6.04 -2.56
N ASN A 220 2.61 -6.54 -1.33
CA ASN A 220 1.47 -6.50 -0.44
C ASN A 220 1.39 -5.16 0.30
N PHE A 221 0.32 -4.39 0.08
CA PHE A 221 0.06 -3.10 0.72
C PHE A 221 -1.12 -3.15 1.68
N ALA A 222 -1.05 -2.36 2.74
CA ALA A 222 -2.16 -2.10 3.65
C ALA A 222 -1.97 -0.76 4.37
N LEU A 223 -2.99 -0.27 5.07
CA LEU A 223 -2.84 0.81 6.03
C LEU A 223 -2.34 0.24 7.36
N LEU A 224 -1.34 0.90 7.93
CA LEU A 224 -0.73 0.55 9.21
C LEU A 224 -1.01 1.62 10.27
N LEU A 225 -1.09 1.22 11.53
CA LEU A 225 -1.28 2.07 12.72
C LEU A 225 0.04 2.53 13.36
N ASP A 226 1.08 2.72 12.55
CA ASP A 226 2.44 2.99 13.01
C ASP A 226 3.07 4.21 12.32
N GLY A 227 2.25 5.05 11.68
CA GLY A 227 2.68 6.26 11.00
C GLY A 227 2.84 7.40 11.98
N THR A 228 4.07 7.78 12.33
CA THR A 228 4.30 9.08 12.97
C THR A 228 4.31 10.16 11.88
N ARG A 229 3.31 11.05 11.87
CA ARG A 229 3.10 12.09 10.83
C ARG A 229 4.05 13.29 10.90
N ASP A 230 5.24 13.14 11.48
CA ASP A 230 6.02 14.29 11.95
C ASP A 230 6.54 15.24 10.84
N ASP A 231 6.59 14.81 9.57
CA ASP A 231 7.21 15.58 8.48
C ASP A 231 6.35 15.73 7.21
N CYS A 232 5.04 15.56 7.32
CA CYS A 232 4.13 15.79 6.18
C CYS A 232 3.87 17.28 6.01
N GLU A 233 4.86 18.02 5.51
CA GLU A 233 4.68 19.41 5.12
C GLU A 233 3.63 19.47 4.01
N ASP A 234 2.44 19.95 4.37
CA ASP A 234 1.38 20.35 3.46
C ASP A 234 1.97 21.24 2.37
N SER A 235 2.30 20.66 1.22
CA SER A 235 2.68 21.41 0.02
C SER A 235 1.46 22.13 -0.60
N ALA A 236 0.41 22.37 0.19
CA ALA A 236 -0.80 23.10 -0.17
C ALA A 236 -0.58 24.63 -0.26
N GLU A 237 0.61 25.14 0.04
CA GLU A 237 0.95 26.55 -0.04
C GLU A 237 1.69 26.90 -1.35
N ASP A 238 1.14 26.60 -2.54
CA ASP A 238 1.53 27.35 -3.76
C ASP A 238 0.43 27.42 -4.84
N LEU A 239 -0.84 27.57 -4.45
CA LEU A 239 -1.83 28.21 -5.31
C LEU A 239 -1.91 29.70 -4.96
N ILE A 240 -0.88 30.44 -5.40
CA ILE A 240 -0.97 31.90 -5.50
C ILE A 240 -2.11 32.23 -6.48
N TYR A 241 -3.27 32.55 -5.95
CA TYR A 241 -4.29 33.31 -6.69
C TYR A 241 -3.74 34.72 -6.97
N THR A 242 -3.01 34.90 -8.07
CA THR A 242 -2.82 36.23 -8.64
C THR A 242 -4.10 36.63 -9.37
N TRP A 243 -4.82 37.61 -8.83
CA TRP A 243 -5.89 38.35 -9.51
C TRP A 243 -5.35 39.61 -10.18
#